data_AF-A0A842X418-F1
#
_entry.id   AF-A0A842X418-F1
#
_cell.length_a   1.000
_cell.length_b   1.000
_cell.length_c   1.000
_cell.angle_alpha   90.00
_cell.angle_beta   90.00
_cell.angle_gamma   90.00
#
_symmetry.space_group_name_H-M   'P 1'
#
loop_
_entity.id
_entity.type
_entity.pdbx_description
1 polymer ?
#
loop_
_entity_poly.entity_id
_entity_poly.type
_entity_poly.pdbx_seq_one_letter_code
_entity_poly.pdbx_strand_id
1 'polypeptide(L)'
;MSAGLEKKVRDVMTSKVMTVKRSDSVSKAVELMKSRNIGSVVVVEKGLVVGIITERDVITKVLGEGREPSSAVVEDVMSVDPVMVDSDLPIFEAAKLMVEGKFRRLPVVEAGKLKGIVTETDLSNAMRSAAIDVTPRLEDYVSSLPSEYQLDPGKSYLFEERKPMKCYEVFVDLVKHGYAGLCISRTNPSVIRKMHGISATPMVWVTDIKTSEPTIDPKDLVGVSKMVSEFVEKAKNGVVFIEALTYLIGHNDFNGVLNIVQHIRDKVSDSNSSLIIYADPIVLSERELEMLMQEMDEVKFRAY
;
A
#
# COMPACT_ATOMS: atom_id res chain seq x y z
N MET A 1 3.93 -8.51 21.01
CA MET A 1 2.83 -8.82 20.07
C MET A 1 3.11 -8.02 18.79
N SER A 2 3.02 -8.63 17.61
CA SER A 2 3.37 -7.92 16.36
C SER A 2 2.35 -6.83 16.06
N ALA A 3 2.82 -5.67 15.59
CA ALA A 3 2.04 -4.45 15.35
C ALA A 3 0.91 -4.59 14.31
N GLY A 4 0.75 -5.76 13.71
CA GLY A 4 -0.33 -6.11 12.77
C GLY A 4 -1.61 -6.59 13.41
N LEU A 5 -1.56 -7.17 14.60
CA LEU A 5 -2.75 -7.70 15.29
C LEU A 5 -3.61 -6.60 15.93
N GLU A 6 -3.07 -5.38 16.07
CA GLU A 6 -3.77 -4.22 16.66
C GLU A 6 -4.52 -3.36 15.62
N LYS A 7 -4.32 -3.59 14.32
CA LYS A 7 -5.03 -2.84 13.27
C LYS A 7 -6.54 -3.08 13.36
N LYS A 8 -7.32 -2.04 13.10
CA LYS A 8 -8.77 -2.05 13.07
C LYS A 8 -9.30 -2.03 11.64
N VAL A 9 -10.54 -2.46 11.45
CA VAL A 9 -11.21 -2.49 10.14
C VAL A 9 -11.18 -1.11 9.46
N ARG A 10 -11.37 -0.02 10.21
CA ARG A 10 -11.32 1.35 9.67
C ARG A 10 -9.98 1.72 9.01
N ASP A 11 -8.89 1.09 9.43
CA ASP A 11 -7.55 1.41 8.93
C ASP A 11 -7.31 0.83 7.53
N VAL A 12 -8.18 -0.08 7.08
CA VAL A 12 -7.99 -0.89 5.86
C VAL A 12 -9.24 -0.96 4.97
N MET A 13 -10.40 -0.51 5.45
CA MET A 13 -11.65 -0.55 4.68
C MET A 13 -11.69 0.46 3.53
N THR A 14 -12.44 0.13 2.49
CA THR A 14 -12.82 1.11 1.46
C THR A 14 -14.04 1.90 1.94
N SER A 15 -13.89 3.21 2.16
CA SER A 15 -14.98 4.09 2.65
C SER A 15 -16.00 4.45 1.57
N LYS A 16 -15.59 4.54 0.30
CA LYS A 16 -16.48 4.89 -0.82
C LYS A 16 -17.17 3.65 -1.38
N VAL A 17 -18.26 3.24 -0.75
CA VAL A 17 -18.99 2.02 -1.11
C VAL A 17 -19.98 2.27 -2.24
N MET A 18 -19.97 1.40 -3.26
CA MET A 18 -21.02 1.40 -4.29
C MET A 18 -22.25 0.66 -3.78
N THR A 19 -23.43 1.24 -4.04
CA THR A 19 -24.70 0.72 -3.53
C THR A 19 -25.78 0.62 -4.61
N VAL A 20 -26.69 -0.35 -4.45
CA VAL A 20 -27.94 -0.48 -5.23
C VAL A 20 -29.13 -0.64 -4.28
N LYS A 21 -30.34 -0.50 -4.81
CA LYS A 21 -31.59 -0.81 -4.10
C LYS A 21 -32.07 -2.22 -4.43
N ARG A 22 -33.01 -2.74 -3.63
CA ARG A 22 -33.65 -4.05 -3.88
C ARG A 22 -34.31 -4.14 -5.26
N SER A 23 -34.98 -3.07 -5.67
CA SER A 23 -35.72 -2.97 -6.92
C SER A 23 -34.85 -2.68 -8.15
N ASP A 24 -33.55 -2.47 -7.99
CA ASP A 24 -32.65 -2.25 -9.12
C ASP A 24 -32.46 -3.56 -9.90
N SER A 25 -32.13 -3.46 -11.19
CA SER A 25 -31.77 -4.61 -12.00
C SER A 25 -30.38 -5.15 -11.63
N VAL A 26 -30.17 -6.45 -11.86
CA VAL A 26 -28.84 -7.05 -11.72
C VAL A 26 -27.84 -6.41 -12.71
N SER A 27 -28.29 -6.01 -13.91
CA SER A 27 -27.45 -5.31 -14.89
C SER A 27 -26.83 -4.02 -14.35
N LYS A 28 -27.57 -3.25 -13.55
CA LYS A 28 -27.06 -2.04 -12.90
C LYS A 28 -25.97 -2.38 -11.88
N ALA A 29 -26.16 -3.45 -11.10
CA ALA A 29 -25.12 -3.93 -10.18
C ALA A 29 -23.86 -4.36 -10.93
N VAL A 30 -24.00 -5.08 -12.05
CA VAL A 30 -22.89 -5.51 -12.92
C VAL A 30 -22.16 -4.30 -13.53
N GLU A 31 -22.89 -3.27 -13.97
CA GLU A 31 -22.29 -2.04 -14.49
C GLU A 31 -21.46 -1.31 -13.43
N LEU A 32 -21.95 -1.25 -12.18
CA LEU A 32 -21.18 -0.71 -11.05
C LEU A 32 -19.94 -1.55 -10.76
N MET A 33 -20.06 -2.89 -10.76
CA MET A 33 -18.92 -3.80 -10.59
C MET A 33 -17.84 -3.55 -11.66
N LYS A 34 -18.24 -3.46 -12.93
CA LYS A 34 -17.34 -3.20 -14.05
C LYS A 34 -16.71 -1.83 -13.99
N SER A 35 -17.50 -0.77 -13.85
CA SER A 35 -17.03 0.63 -13.91
C SER A 35 -16.12 1.01 -12.74
N ARG A 36 -16.24 0.31 -11.61
CA ARG A 36 -15.41 0.52 -10.42
C ARG A 36 -14.37 -0.57 -10.18
N ASN A 37 -14.32 -1.59 -11.03
CA ASN A 37 -13.45 -2.75 -10.88
C ASN A 37 -13.58 -3.40 -9.49
N ILE A 38 -14.82 -3.66 -9.06
CA ILE A 38 -15.17 -4.26 -7.76
C ILE A 38 -16.00 -5.52 -7.94
N GLY A 39 -15.81 -6.51 -7.08
CA GLY A 39 -16.50 -7.80 -7.17
C GLY A 39 -17.82 -7.92 -6.38
N SER A 40 -18.33 -6.80 -5.83
CA SER A 40 -19.60 -6.76 -5.09
C SER A 40 -20.16 -5.35 -4.94
N VAL A 41 -21.46 -5.27 -4.71
CA VAL A 41 -22.19 -4.03 -4.43
C VAL A 41 -23.08 -4.25 -3.20
N VAL A 42 -23.11 -3.28 -2.28
CA VAL A 42 -23.95 -3.36 -1.07
C VAL A 42 -25.37 -2.93 -1.41
N VAL A 43 -26.37 -3.67 -0.95
CA VAL A 43 -27.78 -3.33 -1.15
C VAL A 43 -28.25 -2.50 0.03
N VAL A 44 -28.70 -1.27 -0.24
CA VAL A 44 -29.13 -0.30 0.76
C VAL A 44 -30.56 0.14 0.49
N GLU A 45 -31.40 0.07 1.51
CA GLU A 45 -32.80 0.53 1.46
C GLU A 45 -33.07 1.46 2.64
N LYS A 46 -33.65 2.63 2.39
CA LYS A 46 -33.90 3.67 3.42
C LYS A 46 -32.68 3.99 4.31
N GLY A 47 -31.47 3.89 3.74
CA GLY A 47 -30.20 4.17 4.42
C GLY A 47 -29.64 3.01 5.27
N LEU A 48 -30.30 1.85 5.29
CA LEU A 48 -29.88 0.65 6.00
C LEU A 48 -29.31 -0.38 5.02
N VAL A 49 -28.28 -1.11 5.44
CA VAL A 49 -27.77 -2.26 4.69
C VAL A 49 -28.77 -3.40 4.82
N VAL A 50 -29.29 -3.86 3.69
CA VAL A 50 -30.31 -4.94 3.63
C VAL A 50 -29.85 -6.15 2.84
N GLY A 51 -28.68 -6.06 2.20
CA GLY A 51 -28.16 -7.14 1.38
C GLY A 51 -26.78 -6.85 0.80
N ILE A 52 -26.22 -7.86 0.13
CA ILE A 52 -25.04 -7.71 -0.72
C ILE A 52 -25.19 -8.60 -1.96
N ILE A 53 -24.84 -8.07 -3.13
CA ILE A 53 -24.80 -8.82 -4.39
C ILE A 53 -23.36 -8.89 -4.90
N THR A 54 -23.00 -10.03 -5.46
CA THR A 54 -21.61 -10.37 -5.78
C THR A 54 -21.51 -10.99 -7.16
N GLU A 55 -20.31 -10.97 -7.77
CA GLU A 55 -20.08 -11.62 -9.06
C GLU A 55 -20.51 -13.10 -9.06
N ARG A 56 -20.28 -13.79 -7.94
CA ARG A 56 -20.72 -15.19 -7.77
C ARG A 56 -22.24 -15.29 -7.87
N ASP A 57 -22.99 -14.42 -7.22
CA ASP A 57 -24.46 -14.44 -7.29
C ASP A 57 -24.95 -14.23 -8.73
N VAL A 58 -24.32 -13.30 -9.47
CA VAL A 58 -24.65 -13.09 -10.89
C VAL A 58 -24.36 -14.34 -11.72
N ILE A 59 -23.19 -14.96 -11.54
CA ILE A 59 -22.81 -16.15 -12.28
C ILE A 59 -23.72 -17.33 -11.94
N THR A 60 -23.99 -17.59 -10.66
CA THR A 60 -24.67 -18.82 -10.24
C THR A 60 -26.20 -18.71 -10.24
N LYS A 61 -26.76 -17.56 -9.86
CA LYS A 61 -28.22 -17.36 -9.66
C LYS A 61 -28.90 -16.61 -10.81
N VAL A 62 -28.13 -16.06 -11.75
CA VAL A 62 -28.69 -15.39 -12.94
C VAL A 62 -28.26 -16.15 -14.18
N LEU A 63 -26.98 -16.10 -14.53
CA LEU A 63 -26.47 -16.72 -15.75
C LEU A 63 -26.60 -18.26 -15.70
N GLY A 64 -26.28 -18.87 -14.56
CA GLY A 64 -26.41 -20.31 -14.34
C GLY A 64 -27.85 -20.82 -14.41
N GLU A 65 -28.84 -19.94 -14.22
CA GLU A 65 -30.27 -20.26 -14.35
C GLU A 65 -30.85 -19.87 -15.72
N GLY A 66 -30.02 -19.39 -16.65
CA GLY A 66 -30.46 -18.93 -17.97
C GLY A 66 -31.29 -17.64 -17.94
N ARG A 67 -31.19 -16.86 -16.85
CA ARG A 67 -31.85 -15.56 -16.72
C ARG A 67 -30.96 -14.45 -17.30
N GLU A 68 -31.60 -13.43 -17.85
CA GLU A 68 -30.89 -12.23 -18.32
C GLU A 68 -30.67 -11.23 -17.17
N PRO A 69 -29.45 -10.68 -16.99
CA PRO A 69 -29.19 -9.68 -15.95
C PRO A 69 -30.06 -8.42 -16.04
N SER A 70 -30.55 -8.09 -17.24
CA SER A 70 -31.43 -6.94 -17.48
C SER A 70 -32.86 -7.15 -16.96
N SER A 71 -33.32 -8.40 -16.87
CA SER A 71 -34.67 -8.75 -16.39
C SER A 71 -34.68 -9.28 -14.95
N ALA A 72 -33.53 -9.71 -14.42
CA ALA A 72 -33.38 -10.11 -13.03
C ALA A 72 -33.30 -8.90 -12.08
N VAL A 73 -33.95 -9.01 -10.91
CA VAL A 73 -33.97 -7.98 -9.86
C VAL A 73 -32.95 -8.35 -8.78
N VAL A 74 -32.29 -7.35 -8.19
CA VAL A 74 -31.26 -7.56 -7.15
C VAL A 74 -31.81 -8.34 -5.95
N GLU A 75 -33.05 -8.05 -5.53
CA GLU A 75 -33.70 -8.74 -4.40
C GLU A 75 -33.79 -10.27 -4.57
N ASP A 76 -33.92 -10.76 -5.81
CA ASP A 76 -34.06 -12.20 -6.08
C ASP A 76 -32.76 -12.98 -5.86
N VAL A 77 -31.61 -12.30 -5.92
CA VAL A 77 -30.30 -12.96 -6.00
C VAL A 77 -29.31 -12.52 -4.93
N MET A 78 -29.55 -11.37 -4.29
CA MET A 78 -28.69 -10.88 -3.22
C MET A 78 -28.66 -11.85 -2.04
N SER A 79 -27.57 -11.78 -1.26
CA SER A 79 -27.57 -12.35 0.09
C SER A 79 -28.22 -11.34 1.02
N VAL A 80 -29.34 -11.73 1.65
CA VAL A 80 -30.10 -10.90 2.62
C VAL A 80 -29.38 -10.89 3.97
N ASP A 81 -29.47 -9.78 4.70
CA ASP A 81 -28.93 -9.61 6.05
C ASP A 81 -27.46 -10.09 6.19
N PRO A 82 -26.53 -9.52 5.42
CA PRO A 82 -25.12 -9.91 5.47
C PRO A 82 -24.55 -9.66 6.86
N VAL A 83 -23.54 -10.45 7.25
CA VAL A 83 -22.76 -10.15 8.45
C VAL A 83 -22.10 -8.79 8.27
N MET A 84 -22.35 -7.88 9.21
CA MET A 84 -21.80 -6.53 9.26
C MET A 84 -20.85 -6.41 10.44
N VAL A 85 -19.88 -5.50 10.33
CA VAL A 85 -18.92 -5.23 11.42
C VAL A 85 -18.82 -3.75 11.72
N ASP A 86 -18.41 -3.43 12.93
CA ASP A 86 -18.05 -2.08 13.33
C ASP A 86 -16.64 -1.73 12.82
N SER A 87 -16.37 -0.44 12.61
CA SER A 87 -15.08 0.04 12.11
C SER A 87 -13.94 -0.13 13.12
N ASP A 88 -14.27 -0.23 14.42
CA ASP A 88 -13.34 -0.49 15.51
C ASP A 88 -12.96 -1.96 15.68
N LEU A 89 -13.59 -2.88 14.96
CA LEU A 89 -13.31 -4.32 15.07
C LEU A 89 -11.85 -4.61 14.66
N PRO A 90 -11.08 -5.40 15.44
CA PRO A 90 -9.75 -5.82 15.04
C PRO A 90 -9.76 -6.63 13.73
N ILE A 91 -8.76 -6.42 12.88
CA ILE A 91 -8.71 -7.07 11.56
C ILE A 91 -8.65 -8.60 11.64
N PHE A 92 -8.08 -9.17 12.71
CA PHE A 92 -8.02 -10.62 12.89
C PHE A 92 -9.39 -11.22 13.20
N GLU A 93 -10.25 -10.50 13.93
CA GLU A 93 -11.61 -10.93 14.21
C GLU A 93 -12.47 -10.86 12.95
N ALA A 94 -12.31 -9.79 12.16
CA ALA A 94 -12.94 -9.68 10.84
C ALA A 94 -12.54 -10.85 9.92
N ALA A 95 -11.25 -11.22 9.90
CA ALA A 95 -10.77 -12.36 9.12
C ALA A 95 -11.36 -13.69 9.62
N LYS A 96 -11.47 -13.87 10.94
CA LYS A 96 -12.11 -15.04 11.54
C LYS A 96 -13.58 -15.16 11.11
N LEU A 97 -14.34 -14.07 11.16
CA LEU A 97 -15.74 -14.04 10.69
C LEU A 97 -15.86 -14.45 9.21
N MET A 98 -14.94 -13.98 8.35
CA MET A 98 -14.90 -14.35 6.93
C MET A 98 -14.66 -15.85 6.73
N VAL A 99 -13.72 -16.44 7.48
CA VAL A 99 -13.41 -17.88 7.41
C VAL A 99 -14.58 -18.72 7.90
N GLU A 100 -15.13 -18.39 9.08
CA GLU A 100 -16.23 -19.14 9.70
C GLU A 100 -17.51 -19.04 8.87
N GLY A 101 -17.83 -17.84 8.36
CA GLY A 101 -19.01 -17.56 7.57
C GLY A 101 -18.88 -17.87 6.07
N LYS A 102 -17.68 -18.26 5.60
CA LYS A 102 -17.37 -18.59 4.19
C LYS A 102 -17.72 -17.48 3.20
N PHE A 103 -17.53 -16.22 3.61
CA PHE A 103 -17.66 -15.04 2.77
C PHE A 103 -16.37 -14.22 2.81
N ARG A 104 -16.15 -13.39 1.79
CA ARG A 104 -14.87 -12.67 1.60
C ARG A 104 -14.97 -11.16 1.78
N ARG A 105 -16.12 -10.69 2.26
CA ARG A 105 -16.47 -9.27 2.31
C ARG A 105 -17.40 -9.01 3.48
N LEU A 106 -17.17 -7.89 4.16
CA LEU A 106 -17.96 -7.43 5.29
C LEU A 106 -18.31 -5.95 5.07
N PRO A 107 -19.60 -5.60 4.94
CA PRO A 107 -20.03 -4.21 5.07
C PRO A 107 -19.68 -3.68 6.47
N VAL A 108 -19.13 -2.48 6.51
CA VAL A 108 -18.78 -1.78 7.74
C VAL A 108 -19.88 -0.78 8.06
N VAL A 109 -20.48 -0.92 9.24
CA VAL A 109 -21.66 -0.15 9.65
C VAL A 109 -21.43 0.46 11.03
N GLU A 110 -21.70 1.76 11.17
CA GLU A 110 -21.68 2.47 12.44
C GLU A 110 -23.03 3.15 12.66
N ALA A 111 -23.61 3.00 13.86
CA ALA A 111 -24.91 3.58 14.19
C ALA A 111 -26.00 3.32 13.11
N GLY A 112 -25.98 2.11 12.53
CA GLY A 112 -26.93 1.67 11.50
C GLY A 112 -26.66 2.20 10.08
N LYS A 113 -25.60 2.99 9.86
CA LYS A 113 -25.25 3.56 8.55
C LYS A 113 -24.03 2.89 7.96
N LEU A 114 -24.08 2.61 6.65
CA LEU A 114 -22.94 2.11 5.88
C LEU A 114 -21.80 3.14 5.88
N LYS A 115 -20.62 2.71 6.33
CA LYS A 115 -19.38 3.52 6.40
C LYS A 115 -18.30 3.02 5.47
N GLY A 116 -18.32 1.74 5.13
CA GLY A 116 -17.28 1.14 4.31
C GLY A 116 -17.59 -0.30 3.95
N ILE A 117 -16.64 -0.91 3.25
CA ILE A 117 -16.59 -2.35 3.01
C ILE A 117 -15.14 -2.80 3.17
N VAL A 118 -14.93 -3.96 3.80
CA VAL A 118 -13.63 -4.59 3.91
C VAL A 118 -13.67 -5.98 3.29
N THR A 119 -12.62 -6.33 2.56
CA THR A 119 -12.49 -7.61 1.85
C THR A 119 -11.38 -8.47 2.46
N GLU A 120 -11.42 -9.78 2.19
CA GLU A 120 -10.36 -10.72 2.59
C GLU A 120 -8.99 -10.26 2.09
N THR A 121 -8.93 -9.67 0.89
CA THR A 121 -7.70 -9.11 0.31
C THR A 121 -7.18 -7.94 1.12
N ASP A 122 -8.06 -7.00 1.52
CA ASP A 122 -7.67 -5.85 2.36
C ASP A 122 -7.07 -6.32 3.68
N LEU A 123 -7.72 -7.30 4.34
CA LEU A 123 -7.23 -7.89 5.58
C LEU A 123 -5.88 -8.61 5.38
N SER A 124 -5.77 -9.44 4.35
CA SER A 124 -4.53 -10.15 4.02
C SER A 124 -3.37 -9.19 3.77
N ASN A 125 -3.60 -8.13 2.99
CA ASN A 125 -2.59 -7.12 2.70
C ASN A 125 -2.16 -6.40 3.97
N ALA A 126 -3.12 -5.99 4.80
CA ALA A 126 -2.83 -5.31 6.06
C ALA A 126 -2.01 -6.17 7.03
N MET A 127 -2.28 -7.48 7.09
CA MET A 127 -1.53 -8.44 7.91
C MET A 127 -0.12 -8.68 7.36
N ARG A 128 0.05 -8.76 6.04
CA ARG A 128 1.37 -8.90 5.39
C ARG A 128 2.25 -7.70 5.67
N SER A 129 1.74 -6.49 5.43
CA SER A 129 2.51 -5.26 5.61
C SER A 129 2.98 -5.08 7.05
N ALA A 130 2.20 -5.54 8.04
CA ALA A 130 2.58 -5.45 9.44
C ALA A 130 3.55 -6.55 9.92
N ALA A 131 3.87 -7.52 9.07
CA ALA A 131 4.88 -8.56 9.33
C ALA A 131 6.23 -8.26 8.66
N ILE A 132 6.35 -7.16 7.92
CA ILE A 132 7.59 -6.79 7.24
C ILE A 132 8.59 -6.27 8.28
N ASP A 133 9.67 -7.02 8.47
CA ASP A 133 10.75 -6.62 9.36
C ASP A 133 11.63 -5.55 8.71
N VAL A 134 11.42 -4.31 9.13
CA VAL A 134 12.24 -3.15 8.77
C VAL A 134 13.08 -2.66 9.94
N THR A 135 13.51 -3.57 10.82
CA THR A 135 14.42 -3.20 11.89
C THR A 135 15.73 -2.68 11.29
N PRO A 136 16.21 -1.47 11.67
CA PRO A 136 17.47 -0.94 11.16
C PRO A 136 18.65 -1.88 11.44
N ARG A 137 19.46 -2.15 10.41
CA ARG A 137 20.64 -3.00 10.46
C ARG A 137 21.80 -2.35 9.74
N LEU A 138 22.99 -2.53 10.29
CA LEU A 138 24.25 -2.19 9.62
C LEU A 138 24.69 -3.39 8.78
N GLU A 139 25.37 -3.12 7.67
CA GLU A 139 26.03 -4.18 6.91
C GLU A 139 27.21 -4.78 7.71
N ASP A 140 27.41 -6.10 7.56
CA ASP A 140 28.50 -6.81 8.24
C ASP A 140 29.88 -6.34 7.75
N TYR A 141 29.96 -5.97 6.47
CA TYR A 141 31.15 -5.36 5.88
C TYR A 141 30.99 -3.85 5.84
N VAL A 142 31.81 -3.16 6.63
CA VAL A 142 31.98 -1.71 6.57
C VAL A 142 33.29 -1.43 5.84
N SER A 143 33.21 -0.67 4.75
CA SER A 143 34.37 -0.23 3.97
C SER A 143 35.29 0.64 4.84
N SER A 144 36.59 0.40 4.74
CA SER A 144 37.64 1.21 5.38
C SER A 144 38.02 2.46 4.59
N LEU A 145 37.60 2.54 3.32
CA LEU A 145 37.80 3.73 2.52
C LEU A 145 36.84 4.83 2.99
N PRO A 146 37.15 6.11 2.76
CA PRO A 146 36.17 7.17 2.98
C PRO A 146 34.95 6.97 2.08
N SER A 147 33.77 7.29 2.61
CA SER A 147 32.53 7.36 1.81
C SER A 147 32.71 8.40 0.70
N GLU A 148 32.31 8.05 -0.52
CA GLU A 148 32.28 9.00 -1.64
C GLU A 148 31.11 10.00 -1.50
N TYR A 149 30.06 9.59 -0.80
CA TYR A 149 28.84 10.37 -0.63
C TYR A 149 28.57 10.67 0.84
N GLN A 150 28.00 11.84 1.08
CA GLN A 150 27.46 12.21 2.38
C GLN A 150 26.13 12.91 2.17
N LEU A 151 25.14 12.52 2.97
CA LEU A 151 23.86 13.20 3.05
C LEU A 151 23.79 13.97 4.36
N ASP A 152 23.14 15.13 4.31
CA ASP A 152 22.88 15.89 5.52
C ASP A 152 21.74 15.19 6.30
N PRO A 153 21.86 15.05 7.63
CA PRO A 153 20.81 14.44 8.44
C PRO A 153 19.49 15.22 8.36
N GLY A 154 18.37 14.48 8.36
CA GLY A 154 17.03 15.05 8.30
C GLY A 154 16.63 15.59 6.91
N LYS A 155 17.45 15.34 5.89
CA LYS A 155 17.24 15.86 4.53
C LYS A 155 16.69 14.80 3.57
N SER A 156 15.88 15.26 2.63
CA SER A 156 15.22 14.42 1.63
C SER A 156 15.63 14.85 0.23
N TYR A 157 16.02 13.91 -0.62
CA TYR A 157 16.62 14.19 -1.92
C TYR A 157 15.86 13.46 -3.03
N LEU A 158 15.62 14.17 -4.13
CA LEU A 158 15.07 13.59 -5.36
C LEU A 158 16.17 13.49 -6.42
N PHE A 159 16.24 12.33 -7.05
CA PHE A 159 17.14 12.04 -8.14
C PHE A 159 16.36 11.80 -9.41
N GLU A 160 16.52 12.72 -10.35
CA GLU A 160 15.95 12.63 -11.68
C GLU A 160 16.86 11.80 -12.57
N GLU A 161 16.52 10.54 -12.80
CA GLU A 161 17.31 9.63 -13.61
C GLU A 161 16.41 8.74 -14.47
N ARG A 162 16.88 8.30 -15.64
CA ARG A 162 16.13 7.31 -16.45
C ARG A 162 16.19 5.88 -15.88
N LYS A 163 17.20 5.62 -15.07
CA LYS A 163 17.42 4.38 -14.33
C LYS A 163 18.08 4.78 -13.01
N PRO A 164 17.79 4.13 -11.88
CA PRO A 164 18.21 4.54 -10.54
C PRO A 164 19.71 4.27 -10.25
N MET A 165 20.60 4.42 -11.23
CA MET A 165 22.00 4.01 -11.11
C MET A 165 22.74 4.84 -10.06
N LYS A 166 22.59 6.17 -10.08
CA LYS A 166 23.25 7.06 -9.12
C LYS A 166 22.63 6.92 -7.73
N CYS A 167 21.31 6.79 -7.64
CA CYS A 167 20.64 6.47 -6.38
C CYS A 167 21.21 5.22 -5.71
N TYR A 168 21.35 4.12 -6.47
CA TYR A 168 21.93 2.88 -5.94
C TYR A 168 23.39 3.08 -5.53
N GLU A 169 24.18 3.82 -6.31
CA GLU A 169 25.57 4.13 -5.97
C GLU A 169 25.67 4.85 -4.61
N VAL A 170 24.89 5.93 -4.43
CA VAL A 170 24.84 6.70 -3.18
C VAL A 170 24.34 5.83 -2.02
N PHE A 171 23.23 5.14 -2.20
CA PHE A 171 22.65 4.29 -1.15
C PHE A 171 23.60 3.18 -0.70
N VAL A 172 24.22 2.48 -1.66
CA VAL A 172 25.13 1.36 -1.39
C VAL A 172 26.42 1.85 -0.73
N ASP A 173 26.95 3.00 -1.13
CA ASP A 173 28.09 3.63 -0.47
C ASP A 173 27.77 3.91 1.01
N LEU A 174 26.65 4.59 1.29
CA LEU A 174 26.27 4.95 2.66
C LEU A 174 26.08 3.71 3.56
N VAL A 175 25.36 2.68 3.11
CA VAL A 175 25.15 1.47 3.95
C VAL A 175 26.45 0.71 4.21
N LYS A 176 27.39 0.73 3.25
CA LYS A 176 28.74 0.18 3.43
C LYS A 176 29.65 1.06 4.28
N HIS A 177 29.23 2.28 4.62
CA HIS A 177 29.96 3.19 5.51
C HIS A 177 29.18 3.47 6.82
N GLY A 178 28.40 2.48 7.28
CA GLY A 178 27.83 2.47 8.62
C GLY A 178 26.48 3.17 8.77
N TYR A 179 25.79 3.48 7.67
CA TYR A 179 24.38 3.86 7.72
C TYR A 179 23.52 2.60 7.80
N ALA A 180 22.46 2.63 8.61
CA ALA A 180 21.41 1.63 8.50
C ALA A 180 20.58 1.94 7.25
N GLY A 181 20.38 0.95 6.37
CA GLY A 181 19.61 1.14 5.14
C GLY A 181 18.19 0.59 5.22
N LEU A 182 17.24 1.23 4.53
CA LEU A 182 15.97 0.62 4.12
C LEU A 182 15.77 0.87 2.63
N CYS A 183 15.57 -0.17 1.84
CA CYS A 183 15.31 -0.05 0.41
C CYS A 183 13.88 -0.51 0.05
N ILE A 184 13.10 0.38 -0.55
CA ILE A 184 11.76 0.10 -1.07
C ILE A 184 11.85 0.17 -2.59
N SER A 185 11.83 -0.99 -3.24
CA SER A 185 12.17 -1.13 -4.66
C SER A 185 11.12 -1.90 -5.44
N ARG A 186 11.05 -1.65 -6.74
CA ARG A 186 10.33 -2.47 -7.71
C ARG A 186 11.14 -3.69 -8.19
N THR A 187 12.42 -3.77 -7.81
CA THR A 187 13.31 -4.89 -8.09
C THR A 187 13.30 -5.91 -6.95
N ASN A 188 13.38 -7.19 -7.28
CA ASN A 188 13.40 -8.27 -6.29
C ASN A 188 14.63 -8.12 -5.36
N PRO A 189 14.47 -8.20 -4.01
CA PRO A 189 15.56 -8.04 -3.05
C PRO A 189 16.76 -8.94 -3.32
N SER A 190 16.55 -10.23 -3.63
CA SER A 190 17.65 -11.16 -3.94
C SER A 190 18.54 -10.69 -5.11
N VAL A 191 17.95 -10.00 -6.09
CA VAL A 191 18.67 -9.44 -7.25
C VAL A 191 19.50 -8.23 -6.81
N ILE A 192 18.92 -7.30 -6.05
CA ILE A 192 19.61 -6.11 -5.53
C ILE A 192 20.79 -6.53 -4.65
N ARG A 193 20.56 -7.46 -3.72
CA ARG A 193 21.61 -8.01 -2.83
C ARG A 193 22.78 -8.57 -3.62
N LYS A 194 22.50 -9.41 -4.63
CA LYS A 194 23.53 -10.00 -5.49
C LYS A 194 24.27 -8.94 -6.31
N MET A 195 23.57 -7.93 -6.82
CA MET A 195 24.14 -6.88 -7.67
C MET A 195 25.07 -5.95 -6.89
N HIS A 196 24.70 -5.58 -5.66
CA HIS A 196 25.41 -4.56 -4.90
C HIS A 196 26.25 -5.08 -3.74
N GLY A 197 26.16 -6.39 -3.44
CA GLY A 197 26.92 -7.03 -2.37
C GLY A 197 26.54 -6.52 -0.98
N ILE A 198 25.23 -6.40 -0.73
CA ILE A 198 24.65 -6.02 0.57
C ILE A 198 23.69 -7.11 1.03
N SER A 199 23.59 -7.36 2.33
CA SER A 199 22.94 -8.55 2.88
C SER A 199 22.11 -8.29 4.13
N ALA A 200 22.48 -7.32 4.96
CA ALA A 200 21.78 -7.02 6.21
C ALA A 200 20.61 -6.05 6.01
N THR A 201 20.76 -5.10 5.08
CA THR A 201 19.81 -4.03 4.77
C THR A 201 18.40 -4.59 4.56
N PRO A 202 17.39 -4.19 5.37
CA PRO A 202 15.99 -4.43 5.08
C PRO A 202 15.61 -3.96 3.68
N MET A 203 14.93 -4.83 2.93
CA MET A 203 14.46 -4.55 1.58
C MET A 203 13.01 -4.97 1.44
N VAL A 204 12.23 -4.14 0.78
CA VAL A 204 10.82 -4.40 0.53
C VAL A 204 10.52 -4.25 -0.94
N TRP A 205 9.93 -5.31 -1.49
CA TRP A 205 9.55 -5.35 -2.88
C TRP A 205 8.12 -4.85 -3.06
N VAL A 206 7.95 -3.78 -3.82
CA VAL A 206 6.61 -3.26 -4.15
C VAL A 206 6.00 -4.12 -5.27
N THR A 207 5.12 -5.05 -4.89
CA THR A 207 4.47 -6.00 -5.79
C THR A 207 3.30 -6.71 -5.10
N ASP A 208 2.31 -7.13 -5.89
CA ASP A 208 1.15 -7.94 -5.47
C ASP A 208 1.38 -9.46 -5.60
N ILE A 209 2.54 -9.90 -6.07
CA ILE A 209 2.83 -11.33 -6.26
C ILE A 209 3.09 -12.03 -4.93
N LYS A 210 2.73 -13.31 -4.86
CA LYS A 210 3.05 -14.17 -3.72
C LYS A 210 4.48 -14.70 -3.84
N THR A 211 5.32 -14.36 -2.86
CA THR A 211 6.73 -14.78 -2.80
C THR A 211 7.17 -14.91 -1.33
N SER A 212 8.35 -15.48 -1.11
CA SER A 212 9.01 -15.54 0.20
C SER A 212 9.76 -14.24 0.56
N GLU A 213 10.02 -13.39 -0.43
CA GLU A 213 10.61 -12.06 -0.18
C GLU A 213 9.63 -11.16 0.57
N PRO A 214 10.10 -10.20 1.39
CA PRO A 214 9.24 -9.18 1.97
C PRO A 214 8.61 -8.33 0.85
N THR A 215 7.28 -8.32 0.78
CA THR A 215 6.54 -7.55 -0.23
C THR A 215 5.50 -6.64 0.38
N ILE A 216 5.22 -5.54 -0.32
CA ILE A 216 4.10 -4.66 -0.04
C ILE A 216 3.28 -4.45 -1.32
N ASP A 217 1.95 -4.50 -1.19
CA ASP A 217 1.05 -4.21 -2.30
C ASP A 217 1.24 -2.74 -2.72
N PRO A 218 1.39 -2.44 -4.03
CA PRO A 218 1.57 -1.06 -4.49
C PRO A 218 0.43 -0.11 -4.10
N LYS A 219 -0.76 -0.61 -3.75
CA LYS A 219 -1.89 0.19 -3.27
C LYS A 219 -1.85 0.47 -1.77
N ASP A 220 -1.02 -0.25 -1.00
CA ASP A 220 -0.91 -0.06 0.46
C ASP A 220 0.04 1.09 0.81
N LEU A 221 -0.34 2.29 0.37
CA LEU A 221 0.42 3.52 0.63
C LEU A 221 0.60 3.81 2.13
N VAL A 222 -0.41 3.49 2.94
CA VAL A 222 -0.36 3.63 4.40
C VAL A 222 0.68 2.68 5.00
N GLY A 223 0.74 1.44 4.51
CA GLY A 223 1.77 0.47 4.89
C GLY A 223 3.18 0.96 4.57
N VAL A 224 3.39 1.56 3.40
CA VAL A 224 4.69 2.15 3.00
C VAL A 224 5.08 3.26 3.99
N SER A 225 4.19 4.21 4.24
CA SER A 225 4.46 5.33 5.17
C SER A 225 4.77 4.85 6.59
N LYS A 226 3.98 3.90 7.11
CA LYS A 226 4.17 3.35 8.46
C LYS A 226 5.52 2.66 8.59
N MET A 227 5.88 1.84 7.61
CA MET A 227 7.12 1.10 7.60
C MET A 227 8.34 2.02 7.58
N VAL A 228 8.32 3.05 6.73
CA VAL A 228 9.39 4.05 6.72
C VAL A 228 9.46 4.78 8.06
N SER A 229 8.32 5.17 8.62
CA SER A 229 8.27 5.81 9.95
C SER A 229 8.87 4.92 11.05
N GLU A 230 8.49 3.64 11.09
CA GLU A 230 9.02 2.68 12.08
C GLU A 230 10.53 2.46 11.95
N PHE A 231 11.05 2.45 10.73
CA PHE A 231 12.49 2.37 10.48
C PHE A 231 13.19 3.64 10.99
N VAL A 232 12.71 4.81 10.57
CA VAL A 232 13.30 6.11 10.88
C VAL A 232 13.31 6.38 12.39
N GLU A 233 12.24 6.05 13.09
CA GLU A 233 12.13 6.21 14.56
C GLU A 233 13.14 5.36 15.34
N LYS A 234 13.60 4.22 14.77
CA LYS A 234 14.56 3.31 15.41
C LYS A 234 16.00 3.52 14.94
N ALA A 235 16.20 4.11 13.77
CA ALA A 235 17.51 4.28 13.18
C ALA A 235 18.25 5.46 13.83
N LYS A 236 19.48 5.22 14.32
CA LYS A 236 20.35 6.30 14.83
C LYS A 236 20.95 7.14 13.70
N ASN A 237 21.28 6.51 12.58
CA ASN A 237 21.81 7.12 11.38
C ASN A 237 21.33 6.29 10.19
N GLY A 238 20.18 6.67 9.65
CA GLY A 238 19.45 5.89 8.66
C GLY A 238 19.52 6.49 7.26
N VAL A 239 19.44 5.65 6.24
CA VAL A 239 19.15 6.08 4.87
C VAL A 239 17.99 5.25 4.34
N VAL A 240 16.92 5.93 3.94
CA VAL A 240 15.76 5.32 3.30
C VAL A 240 15.86 5.60 1.80
N PHE A 241 15.78 4.55 0.99
CA PHE A 241 15.80 4.66 -0.47
C PHE A 241 14.48 4.14 -1.05
N ILE A 242 13.72 5.04 -1.68
CA ILE A 242 12.48 4.72 -2.39
C ILE A 242 12.75 4.77 -3.90
N GLU A 243 13.00 3.60 -4.48
CA GLU A 243 13.14 3.42 -5.92
C GLU A 243 11.78 3.21 -6.60
N ALA A 244 10.79 2.72 -5.86
CA ALA A 244 9.49 2.33 -6.41
C ALA A 244 8.49 3.49 -6.63
N LEU A 245 8.89 4.77 -6.49
CA LEU A 245 7.95 5.90 -6.47
C LEU A 245 7.06 5.95 -7.72
N THR A 246 7.65 5.92 -8.92
CA THR A 246 6.92 5.96 -10.19
C THR A 246 5.98 4.77 -10.35
N TYR A 247 6.35 3.60 -9.81
CA TYR A 247 5.46 2.43 -9.81
C TYR A 247 4.27 2.60 -8.85
N LEU A 248 4.49 3.20 -7.67
CA LEU A 248 3.42 3.55 -6.74
C LEU A 248 2.45 4.55 -7.37
N ILE A 249 2.95 5.59 -8.07
CA ILE A 249 2.13 6.55 -8.80
C ILE A 249 1.31 5.85 -9.89
N GLY A 250 1.87 4.87 -10.60
CA GLY A 250 1.11 4.11 -11.61
C GLY A 250 -0.05 3.27 -11.06
N HIS A 251 -0.11 3.00 -9.75
CA HIS A 251 -1.15 2.17 -9.12
C HIS A 251 -2.10 2.97 -8.20
N ASN A 252 -1.82 4.26 -8.00
CA ASN A 252 -2.56 5.16 -7.11
C ASN A 252 -2.79 6.50 -7.83
N ASP A 253 -3.51 7.43 -7.22
CA ASP A 253 -3.48 8.81 -7.69
C ASP A 253 -2.19 9.52 -7.22
N PHE A 254 -1.66 10.41 -8.05
CA PHE A 254 -0.42 11.15 -7.76
C PHE A 254 -0.49 11.89 -6.42
N ASN A 255 -1.61 12.55 -6.12
CA ASN A 255 -1.76 13.31 -4.87
C ASN A 255 -1.71 12.39 -3.63
N GLY A 256 -2.30 11.20 -3.71
CA GLY A 256 -2.19 10.18 -2.67
C GLY A 256 -0.73 9.79 -2.39
N VAL A 257 0.08 9.62 -3.44
CA VAL A 257 1.51 9.33 -3.28
C VAL A 257 2.27 10.54 -2.75
N LEU A 258 2.01 11.74 -3.27
CA LEU A 258 2.63 12.99 -2.81
C LEU A 258 2.40 13.24 -1.32
N ASN A 259 1.17 13.03 -0.83
CA ASN A 259 0.85 13.16 0.60
C ASN A 259 1.69 12.21 1.47
N ILE A 260 1.98 11.01 0.96
CA ILE A 260 2.80 10.03 1.67
C ILE A 260 4.27 10.42 1.64
N VAL A 261 4.76 10.94 0.51
CA VAL A 261 6.11 11.49 0.41
C VAL A 261 6.29 12.64 1.39
N GLN A 262 5.34 13.57 1.48
CA GLN A 262 5.34 14.67 2.44
C GLN A 262 5.39 14.17 3.89
N HIS A 263 4.53 13.21 4.25
CA HIS A 263 4.54 12.63 5.59
C HIS A 263 5.87 11.91 5.92
N ILE A 264 6.42 11.15 4.96
CA ILE A 264 7.72 10.50 5.14
C ILE A 264 8.82 11.54 5.33
N ARG A 265 8.83 12.61 4.53
CA ARG A 265 9.78 13.71 4.62
C ARG A 265 9.72 14.40 5.99
N ASP A 266 8.51 14.67 6.51
CA ASP A 266 8.34 15.24 7.85
C ASP A 266 8.96 14.34 8.92
N LYS A 267 8.71 13.02 8.85
CA LYS A 267 9.30 12.04 9.77
C LYS A 267 10.82 11.97 9.67
N VAL A 268 11.35 12.04 8.45
CA VAL A 268 12.79 12.09 8.19
C VAL A 268 13.39 13.36 8.79
N SER A 269 12.75 14.52 8.63
CA SER A 269 13.23 15.80 9.15
C SER A 269 13.33 15.89 10.68
N ASP A 270 12.52 15.11 11.40
CA ASP A 270 12.55 14.98 12.87
C ASP A 270 13.50 13.86 13.34
N SER A 271 14.36 13.37 12.44
CA SER A 271 15.27 12.26 12.71
C SER A 271 16.69 12.57 12.23
N ASN A 272 17.62 11.67 12.56
CA ASN A 272 18.97 11.69 12.00
C ASN A 272 19.09 10.76 10.78
N SER A 273 17.98 10.44 10.11
CA SER A 273 17.96 9.70 8.85
C SER A 273 17.89 10.65 7.66
N SER A 274 18.24 10.14 6.48
CA SER A 274 18.07 10.85 5.19
C SER A 274 17.19 10.03 4.25
N LEU A 275 16.53 10.70 3.30
CA LEU A 275 15.66 10.07 2.31
C LEU A 275 16.23 10.29 0.91
N ILE A 276 16.30 9.21 0.13
CA ILE A 276 16.63 9.22 -1.29
C ILE A 276 15.40 8.73 -2.05
N ILE A 277 14.93 9.52 -3.01
CA ILE A 277 13.84 9.13 -3.91
C ILE A 277 14.35 9.18 -5.34
N TYR A 278 14.08 8.11 -6.08
CA TYR A 278 14.27 8.07 -7.52
C TYR A 278 12.98 8.47 -8.25
N ALA A 279 13.10 9.33 -9.25
CA ALA A 279 12.03 9.64 -10.19
C ALA A 279 12.51 9.54 -11.63
N ASP A 280 11.71 8.89 -12.48
CA ASP A 280 11.94 8.88 -13.93
C ASP A 280 11.20 10.06 -14.58
N PRO A 281 11.92 11.07 -15.12
CA PRO A 281 11.30 12.25 -15.71
C PRO A 281 10.52 11.97 -16.99
N ILE A 282 10.63 10.76 -17.57
CA ILE A 282 9.79 10.36 -18.72
C ILE A 282 8.41 9.88 -18.27
N VAL A 283 8.31 9.30 -17.07
CA VAL A 283 7.07 8.71 -16.56
C VAL A 283 6.18 9.76 -15.91
N LEU A 284 6.78 10.78 -15.28
CA LEU A 284 6.06 11.85 -14.61
C LEU A 284 5.87 13.04 -15.55
N SER A 285 4.72 13.71 -15.42
CA SER A 285 4.54 15.01 -16.07
C SER A 285 5.45 16.07 -15.42
N GLU A 286 5.78 17.12 -16.18
CA GLU A 286 6.60 18.24 -15.69
C GLU A 286 6.04 18.84 -14.39
N ARG A 287 4.72 19.02 -14.32
CA ARG A 287 4.04 19.51 -13.11
C ARG A 287 4.20 18.57 -11.91
N GLU A 288 4.03 17.25 -12.11
CA GLU A 288 4.18 16.27 -11.02
C GLU A 288 5.60 16.24 -10.49
N LEU A 289 6.58 16.34 -11.40
CA LEU A 289 7.99 16.41 -11.05
C LEU A 289 8.32 17.68 -10.26
N GLU A 290 7.85 18.84 -10.70
CA GLU A 290 8.00 20.10 -9.97
C GLU A 290 7.39 20.04 -8.56
N MET A 291 6.20 19.45 -8.41
CA MET A 291 5.55 19.28 -7.11
C MET A 291 6.37 18.38 -6.18
N LEU A 292 6.99 17.31 -6.69
CA LEU A 292 7.89 16.48 -5.90
C LEU A 292 9.17 17.21 -5.54
N MET A 293 9.78 17.93 -6.48
CA MET A 293 11.01 18.69 -6.24
C MET A 293 10.84 19.78 -5.17
N GLN A 294 9.66 20.42 -5.11
CA GLN A 294 9.36 21.43 -4.08
C GLN A 294 9.37 20.86 -2.65
N GLU A 295 9.17 19.55 -2.50
CA GLU A 295 9.24 18.88 -1.20
C GLU A 295 10.66 18.47 -0.79
N MET A 296 11.63 18.62 -1.69
CA MET A 296 12.94 18.00 -1.57
C MET A 296 14.03 19.05 -1.38
N ASP A 297 15.07 18.66 -0.66
CA ASP A 297 16.27 19.45 -0.49
C ASP A 297 17.19 19.33 -1.71
N GLU A 298 17.97 20.38 -1.97
CA GLU A 298 18.98 20.37 -3.03
C GLU A 298 20.02 19.28 -2.79
N VAL A 299 20.30 18.48 -3.82
CA VAL A 299 21.39 17.50 -3.78
C VAL A 299 22.73 18.23 -3.75
N LYS A 300 23.40 18.23 -2.59
CA LYS A 300 24.75 18.78 -2.40
C LYS A 300 25.71 17.66 -2.06
N PHE A 301 26.35 17.08 -3.06
CA PHE A 301 27.44 16.15 -2.82
C PHE A 301 28.68 16.91 -2.38
N ARG A 302 29.18 16.59 -1.18
CA ARG A 302 30.51 17.03 -0.76
C ARG A 302 31.52 16.09 -1.38
N ALA A 303 32.19 16.54 -2.45
CA ALA A 303 33.42 15.89 -2.89
C ALA A 303 34.50 16.16 -1.84
N TYR A 304 35.17 15.10 -1.38
CA TYR A 304 36.42 15.20 -0.63
C TYR A 304 37.60 15.37 -1.58
#